data_AF-A0A4U7F4B6-F1
#
_entry.id   AF-A0A4U7F4B6-F1
#
_cell.length_a   1.000
_cell.length_b   1.000
_cell.length_c   1.000
_cell.angle_alpha   90.00
_cell.angle_beta   90.00
_cell.angle_gamma   90.00
#
_symmetry.space_group_name_H-M   'P 1'
#
loop_
_entity.id
_entity.type
_entity.pdbx_description
1 polymer ?
#
loop_
_entity_poly.entity_id
_entity_poly.type
_entity_poly.pdbx_seq_one_letter_code
_entity_poly.pdbx_strand_id
1 'polypeptide(L)'
;MSQSEERKVGERGQVTLPKELREKLGIHGGDEVLVHEEDGKITIEKPLSREELAEGYRRRAAESEALAEEMDGVSREADEYLGDVPKW
;
A
#
# COMPACT_ATOMS: atom_id res chain seq x y z
N MET A 1 5.58 -15.42 7.25
CA MET A 1 5.50 -15.60 8.71
C MET A 1 5.95 -14.30 9.35
N SER A 2 5.09 -13.62 10.11
CA SER A 2 5.52 -12.49 10.93
C SER A 2 6.40 -13.04 12.05
N GLN A 3 7.71 -12.76 12.04
CA GLN A 3 8.55 -13.04 13.19
C GLN A 3 8.23 -12.01 14.28
N SER A 4 7.46 -12.42 15.27
CA SER A 4 7.25 -11.63 16.49
C SER A 4 8.42 -11.88 17.44
N GLU A 5 9.22 -10.84 17.69
CA GLU A 5 10.28 -10.86 18.70
C GLU A 5 9.83 -10.08 19.94
N GLU A 6 10.01 -10.67 21.13
CA GLU A 6 9.82 -9.95 22.38
C GLU A 6 10.94 -8.92 22.59
N ARG A 7 10.56 -7.71 23.01
CA ARG A 7 11.49 -6.63 23.35
C ARG A 7 11.15 -6.07 24.71
N LYS A 8 12.19 -5.81 25.50
CA LYS A 8 12.04 -5.14 26.79
C LYS A 8 11.86 -3.65 26.55
N VAL A 9 10.82 -3.08 27.16
CA VAL A 9 10.65 -1.64 27.23
C VAL A 9 11.70 -1.09 28.21
N GLY A 10 12.49 -0.12 27.77
CA GLY A 10 13.46 0.55 28.63
C GLY A 10 12.76 1.44 29.68
N GLU A 11 13.49 1.87 30.71
CA GLU A 11 12.94 2.68 31.81
C GLU A 11 12.27 3.98 31.35
N ARG A 12 12.69 4.50 30.20
CA ARG A 12 12.12 5.70 29.57
C ARG A 12 10.99 5.41 28.57
N GLY A 13 10.47 4.19 28.53
CA GLY A 13 9.43 3.79 27.57
C GLY A 13 9.93 3.47 26.16
N GLN A 14 11.25 3.48 25.94
CA GLN A 14 11.84 3.21 24.63
C GLN A 14 11.78 1.72 24.28
N VAL A 15 11.42 1.40 23.02
CA VAL A 15 11.47 0.04 22.47
C VAL A 15 12.34 0.05 21.22
N THR A 16 13.29 -0.88 21.15
CA THR A 16 14.16 -1.02 19.98
C THR A 16 13.45 -1.80 18.89
N LEU A 17 13.30 -1.19 17.70
CA LEU A 17 12.79 -1.84 16.50
C LEU A 17 13.83 -2.86 15.96
N PRO A 18 13.45 -4.15 15.79
CA PRO A 18 14.29 -5.16 15.14
C PRO A 18 14.81 -4.70 13.78
N LYS A 19 16.03 -5.12 13.43
CA LYS A 19 16.70 -4.74 12.18
C LYS A 19 15.85 -5.10 10.95
N GLU A 20 15.28 -6.30 10.93
CA GLU A 20 14.46 -6.79 9.81
C GLU A 20 13.23 -5.92 9.56
N LEU A 21 12.56 -5.45 10.63
CA LEU A 21 11.42 -4.54 10.50
C LEU A 21 11.85 -3.15 10.00
N ARG A 22 12.98 -2.63 10.51
CA ARG A 22 13.54 -1.35 10.05
C ARG A 22 13.90 -1.39 8.56
N GLU A 23 14.53 -2.46 8.10
CA GLU A 23 14.89 -2.63 6.68
C GLU A 23 13.65 -2.78 5.80
N LYS A 24 12.68 -3.59 6.22
CA LYS A 24 11.44 -3.81 5.48
C LYS A 24 10.60 -2.53 5.35
N LEU A 25 10.55 -1.71 6.39
CA LEU A 25 9.77 -0.47 6.42
C LEU A 25 10.59 0.76 5.99
N GLY A 26 11.90 0.60 5.73
CA GLY A 26 12.79 1.71 5.39
C GLY A 26 12.84 2.79 6.47
N ILE A 27 13.02 2.38 7.73
CA ILE A 27 13.15 3.27 8.90
C ILE A 27 14.62 3.30 9.34
N HIS A 28 15.20 4.50 9.34
CA HIS A 28 16.59 4.76 9.67
C HIS A 28 16.73 5.53 11.00
N GLY A 29 17.94 5.56 11.55
CA GLY A 29 18.21 6.31 12.78
C GLY A 29 18.07 7.81 12.54
N GLY A 30 17.17 8.45 13.29
CA GLY A 30 16.85 9.87 13.14
C GLY A 30 15.53 10.14 12.39
N ASP A 31 14.91 9.11 11.81
CA ASP A 31 13.60 9.24 11.17
C ASP A 31 12.51 9.51 12.22
N GLU A 32 11.56 10.37 11.85
CA GLU A 32 10.33 10.58 12.62
C GLU A 32 9.29 9.53 12.24
N VAL A 33 8.54 9.05 13.23
CA VAL A 33 7.45 8.08 13.07
C VAL A 33 6.22 8.55 13.83
N LEU A 34 5.04 8.21 13.33
CA LEU A 34 3.79 8.38 14.06
C LEU A 34 3.57 7.17 14.95
N VAL A 35 3.26 7.42 16.23
CA VAL A 35 2.97 6.38 17.22
C VAL A 35 1.61 6.68 17.81
N HIS A 36 0.67 5.75 17.67
CA HIS A 36 -0.68 5.87 18.20
C HIS A 36 -1.24 4.51 18.61
N GLU A 37 -2.37 4.52 19.32
CA GLU A 37 -3.10 3.31 19.70
C GLU A 37 -4.23 3.06 18.70
N GLU A 38 -4.32 1.82 18.24
CA GLU A 38 -5.37 1.33 17.33
C GLU A 38 -5.70 -0.12 17.72
N ASP A 39 -6.97 -0.40 17.99
CA ASP A 39 -7.48 -1.73 18.37
C ASP A 39 -6.72 -2.43 19.51
N GLY A 40 -6.35 -1.67 20.54
CA GLY A 40 -5.59 -2.15 21.70
C GLY A 40 -4.12 -2.42 21.40
N LYS A 41 -3.59 -1.97 20.26
CA LYS A 41 -2.20 -2.16 19.84
C LYS A 41 -1.52 -0.82 19.60
N ILE A 42 -0.21 -0.79 19.85
CA ILE A 42 0.61 0.35 19.46
C ILE A 42 0.96 0.18 17.98
N THR A 43 0.45 1.09 17.15
CA THR A 43 0.79 1.19 15.74
C THR A 43 1.90 2.21 15.56
N ILE A 44 2.92 1.83 14.78
CA ILE A 44 4.04 2.71 14.41
C ILE A 44 4.11 2.74 12.89
N GLU A 45 4.00 3.94 12.32
CA GLU A 45 4.01 4.14 10.88
C GLU A 45 4.88 5.32 10.47
N LYS A 46 5.40 5.28 9.23
CA LYS A 46 6.11 6.43 8.67
C LYS A 46 5.09 7.53 8.35
N PRO A 47 5.38 8.80 8.67
CA PRO A 47 4.51 9.90 8.26
C PRO A 47 4.45 9.93 6.74
N LEU A 48 3.25 9.75 6.18
CA LEU A 48 3.00 10.00 4.77
C LEU A 48 2.80 11.50 4.59
N SER A 49 3.65 12.13 3.78
CA SER A 49 3.39 13.50 3.37
C SER A 49 2.15 13.56 2.48
N ARG A 50 1.46 14.71 2.47
CA ARG A 50 0.34 14.95 1.54
C ARG A 50 0.76 14.77 0.08
N GLU A 51 2.01 15.08 -0.24
CA GLU A 51 2.54 14.95 -1.59
C GLU A 51 2.72 13.48 -1.98
N GLU A 52 3.28 12.66 -1.11
CA GLU A 52 3.41 11.20 -1.33
C GLU A 52 2.03 10.54 -1.49
N LEU A 53 1.05 10.98 -0.70
CA LEU A 53 -0.32 10.50 -0.83
C LEU A 53 -0.95 10.92 -2.18
N ALA A 54 -0.74 12.18 -2.59
CA ALA A 54 -1.22 12.69 -3.87
C ALA A 54 -0.55 11.97 -5.06
N GLU A 55 0.75 11.69 -4.97
CA GLU A 55 1.46 10.90 -5.96
C GLU A 55 0.90 9.48 -6.08
N GLY A 56 0.60 8.85 -4.94
CA GLY A 56 -0.07 7.55 -4.89
C GLY A 56 -1.41 7.55 -5.65
N TYR A 57 -2.24 8.57 -5.46
CA TYR A 57 -3.49 8.71 -6.20
C TYR A 57 -3.26 8.93 -7.71
N ARG A 58 -2.31 9.78 -8.09
CA ARG A 58 -1.96 10.03 -9.50
C ARG A 58 -1.53 8.74 -10.19
N ARG A 59 -0.68 7.94 -9.55
CA ARG A 59 -0.21 6.66 -10.08
C ARG A 59 -1.37 5.68 -10.30
N ARG A 60 -2.25 5.55 -9.32
CA ARG A 60 -3.41 4.65 -9.40
C ARG A 60 -4.40 5.03 -10.50
N ALA A 61 -4.59 6.33 -10.70
CA ALA A 61 -5.40 6.85 -11.80
C ALA A 61 -4.80 6.48 -13.16
N ALA A 62 -3.48 6.68 -13.34
CA ALA A 62 -2.77 6.31 -14.56
C ALA A 62 -2.81 4.80 -14.84
N GLU A 63 -2.63 3.96 -13.83
CA GLU A 63 -2.76 2.50 -13.96
C GLU A 63 -4.17 2.08 -14.39
N SER A 64 -5.21 2.74 -13.85
CA SER A 64 -6.59 2.45 -14.21
C SER A 64 -6.93 2.89 -15.63
N GLU A 65 -6.39 4.03 -16.07
CA GLU A 65 -6.55 4.52 -17.44
C GLU A 65 -5.88 3.58 -18.45
N ALA A 66 -4.63 3.16 -18.18
CA ALA A 66 -3.92 2.21 -19.03
C ALA A 66 -4.66 0.87 -19.14
N LEU A 67 -5.21 0.36 -18.02
CA LEU A 67 -6.01 -0.85 -18.03
C LEU A 67 -7.31 -0.69 -18.84
N ALA A 68 -7.96 0.47 -18.74
CA ALA A 68 -9.17 0.76 -19.51
C ALA A 68 -8.88 0.80 -21.02
N GLU A 69 -7.78 1.40 -21.44
CA GLU A 69 -7.33 1.39 -22.84
C GLU A 69 -7.03 -0.02 -23.34
N GLU A 70 -6.36 -0.86 -22.52
CA GLU A 70 -6.10 -2.26 -22.84
C GLU A 70 -7.41 -3.05 -23.03
N MET A 71 -8.37 -2.86 -22.12
CA MET A 71 -9.66 -3.55 -22.16
C MET A 71 -10.57 -3.09 -23.31
N ASP A 72 -10.48 -1.82 -23.73
CA ASP A 72 -11.21 -1.30 -24.90
C ASP A 72 -10.80 -2.03 -26.18
N GLY A 73 -9.52 -2.42 -26.30
CA GLY A 73 -9.04 -3.26 -27.39
C GLY A 73 -9.68 -4.66 -27.42
N VAL A 74 -9.85 -5.27 -26.25
CA VAL A 74 -10.43 -6.61 -26.11
C VAL A 74 -11.94 -6.61 -26.39
N SER A 75 -12.66 -5.54 -26.02
CA SER A 75 -14.10 -5.43 -26.29
C SER A 75 -14.41 -5.39 -27.78
N ARG A 76 -13.58 -4.69 -28.58
CA ARG A 76 -13.78 -4.58 -30.03
C ARG A 76 -13.59 -5.91 -30.75
N GLU A 77 -12.61 -6.72 -30.35
CA GLU A 77 -12.39 -8.06 -30.92
C GLU A 77 -13.51 -9.05 -30.52
N ALA A 78 -14.03 -8.94 -29.28
CA ALA A 78 -15.13 -9.77 -28.81
C ALA A 78 -16.45 -9.44 -29.53
N ASP A 79 -16.74 -8.16 -29.77
CA ASP A 79 -17.92 -7.71 -30.52
C ASP A 79 -17.87 -8.11 -32.01
N GLU A 80 -16.67 -8.24 -32.60
CA GLU A 80 -16.50 -8.69 -33.98
C GLU A 80 -16.73 -10.21 -34.14
N TYR A 81 -16.47 -11.00 -33.10
CA TYR A 81 -16.70 -12.46 -33.08
C TYR A 81 -18.10 -12.88 -32.62
N LEU A 82 -18.77 -12.06 -31.80
CA LEU A 82 -20.14 -12.27 -31.34
C LEU A 82 -21.11 -11.58 -32.30
N GLY A 83 -21.35 -12.20 -33.47
CA GLY A 83 -22.37 -11.72 -34.40
C GLY A 83 -23.74 -11.49 -33.73
N ASP A 84 -24.58 -10.66 -34.39
CA ASP A 84 -25.85 -10.14 -33.88
C ASP A 84 -26.60 -11.09 -32.93
N VAL A 85 -26.78 -10.64 -31.68
CA VAL A 85 -27.62 -11.31 -30.67
C VAL A 85 -29.01 -11.61 -31.27
N PRO A 86 -29.47 -12.87 -31.29
CA PRO A 86 -30.77 -13.21 -31.83
C PRO A 86 -31.88 -12.44 -31.10
N LYS A 87 -32.68 -11.69 -31.87
CA LYS A 87 -33.90 -11.06 -31.36
C LYS A 87 -35.01 -12.11 -31.34
N TRP A 88 -35.29 -12.63 -30.14
CA TRP A 88 -36.47 -13.44 -29.87
C TRP A 88 -37.60 -12.55 -29.36
#